data_AF-A0A8C9FS82-F1
#
_entry.id   AF-A0A8C9FS82-F1
#
_cell.length_a   1.000
_cell.length_b   1.000
_cell.length_c   1.000
_cell.angle_alpha   90.00
_cell.angle_beta   90.00
_cell.angle_gamma   90.00
#
_symmetry.space_group_name_H-M   'P 1'
#
loop_
_entity.id
_entity.type
_entity.pdbx_description
1 polymer ?
#
loop_
_entity_poly.entity_id
_entity_poly.type
_entity_poly.pdbx_seq_one_letter_code
_entity_poly.pdbx_strand_id
1 'polypeptide(L)'
;MIIQIRKFIWEGTLHLVQEGLKSGFLHRAAAAPSCGKNVVPGPIDCGLAELCEMAKQFPAVNDGDHQAVNVLDDETTVPEQDLLSCVTENKSNCAKIVVLMGQKYLVPPKSSFLLSDISCLQPLLNYKKKYDVIVIDPPWENKSVKRSNRYSYLSSWQIKQIPVSALAAPDCLVVTWVTNRQKHLRFVRDELYPHWSVKTLAEWHWVKITRYGEFVLPLDSFHKKPYEVLILGRVQGNIKEALRKSEDVLPVPEHKLIVSIPCSLHSHKPPLTVKLTYLRRWGNRSVDEEFL
;
A
#
# COMPACT_ATOMS: atom_id res chain seq x y z
N MET A 1 16.39 2.06 21.48
CA MET A 1 15.45 1.80 20.36
C MET A 1 16.07 2.07 18.97
N ILE A 2 16.48 3.29 18.60
CA ILE A 2 17.01 3.61 17.25
C ILE A 2 18.29 2.85 16.88
N ILE A 3 19.21 2.62 17.84
CA ILE A 3 20.46 1.87 17.58
C ILE A 3 20.17 0.39 17.33
N GLN A 4 19.18 -0.17 18.03
CA GLN A 4 18.81 -1.58 17.95
C GLN A 4 18.16 -1.91 16.60
N ILE A 5 17.28 -1.03 16.07
CA ILE A 5 16.66 -1.26 14.76
C ILE A 5 17.65 -1.13 13.61
N ARG A 6 18.64 -0.23 13.70
CA ARG A 6 19.69 -0.11 12.68
C ARG A 6 20.53 -1.37 12.58
N LYS A 7 20.96 -1.90 13.73
CA LYS A 7 21.70 -3.17 13.81
C LYS A 7 20.89 -4.31 13.22
N PHE A 8 19.63 -4.41 13.61
CA PHE A 8 18.70 -5.42 13.08
C PHE A 8 18.53 -5.34 11.55
N ILE A 9 18.30 -4.13 11.01
CA ILE A 9 18.19 -3.93 9.56
C ILE A 9 19.48 -4.31 8.86
N TRP A 10 20.64 -3.92 9.40
CA TRP A 10 21.94 -4.26 8.82
C TRP A 10 22.15 -5.78 8.75
N GLU A 11 22.02 -6.47 9.88
CA GLU A 11 22.26 -7.92 9.99
C GLU A 11 21.27 -8.72 9.15
N GLY A 12 19.97 -8.40 9.25
CA GLY A 12 18.94 -9.09 8.47
C GLY A 12 19.04 -8.83 6.97
N THR A 13 19.42 -7.62 6.56
CA THR A 13 19.65 -7.33 5.13
C THR A 13 20.86 -8.10 4.60
N LEU A 14 21.94 -8.19 5.38
CA LEU A 14 23.13 -8.94 4.99
C LEU A 14 22.79 -10.42 4.72
N HIS A 15 22.02 -11.04 5.61
CA HIS A 15 21.57 -12.42 5.43
C HIS A 15 20.73 -12.59 4.16
N LEU A 16 19.73 -11.72 3.94
CA LEU A 16 18.87 -11.79 2.76
C LEU A 16 19.62 -11.50 1.45
N VAL A 17 20.62 -10.62 1.47
CA VAL A 17 21.49 -10.36 0.31
C VAL A 17 22.37 -11.57 0.00
N GLN A 18 22.91 -12.25 1.00
CA GLN A 18 23.67 -13.49 0.80
C GLN A 18 22.82 -14.57 0.14
N GLU A 19 21.59 -14.78 0.60
CA GLU A 19 20.65 -15.72 -0.02
C GLU A 19 20.25 -15.30 -1.45
N GLY A 20 20.04 -13.99 -1.67
CA GLY A 20 19.78 -13.44 -3.00
C GLY A 20 20.94 -13.65 -3.98
N LEU A 21 22.19 -13.56 -3.52
CA LEU A 21 23.39 -13.84 -4.31
C LEU A 21 23.54 -15.34 -4.60
N LYS A 22 23.28 -16.21 -3.61
CA LYS A 22 23.30 -17.68 -3.80
C LYS A 22 22.25 -18.15 -4.80
N SER A 23 21.06 -17.54 -4.74
CA SER A 23 19.93 -17.89 -5.61
C SER A 23 19.98 -17.23 -7.00
N GLY A 24 20.99 -16.38 -7.27
CA GLY A 24 21.14 -15.69 -8.55
C GLY A 24 20.20 -14.50 -8.78
N PHE A 25 19.40 -14.12 -7.77
CA PHE A 25 18.55 -12.92 -7.82
C PHE A 25 19.35 -11.62 -7.73
N LEU A 26 20.53 -11.66 -7.12
CA LEU A 26 21.49 -10.55 -7.06
C LEU A 26 22.79 -10.93 -7.77
N HIS A 27 23.51 -9.91 -8.24
CA HIS A 27 24.80 -10.11 -8.89
C HIS A 27 25.92 -9.62 -7.98
N ARG A 28 27.05 -10.33 -7.95
CA ARG A 28 28.28 -9.76 -7.39
C ARG A 28 28.72 -8.60 -8.27
N ALA A 29 29.22 -7.53 -7.66
CA ALA A 29 29.82 -6.44 -8.40
C ALA A 29 31.04 -6.98 -9.17
N ALA A 30 30.90 -7.16 -10.49
CA ALA A 30 32.04 -7.17 -11.39
C ALA A 30 32.50 -5.72 -11.55
N ALA A 31 33.82 -5.49 -11.66
CA ALA A 31 34.38 -4.15 -11.92
C ALA A 31 33.59 -3.45 -13.03
N ALA A 32 33.11 -2.24 -12.71
CA ALA A 32 32.04 -1.57 -13.44
C ALA A 32 32.30 -1.44 -14.95
N PRO A 33 31.35 -1.82 -15.83
CA PRO A 33 31.16 -1.08 -17.07
C PRO A 33 30.50 0.25 -16.70
N SER A 34 31.05 1.36 -17.22
CA SER A 34 30.54 2.71 -17.07
C SER A 34 29.02 2.78 -17.19
N CYS A 35 28.36 3.46 -16.25
CA CYS A 35 26.94 3.74 -16.27
C CYS A 35 26.55 4.40 -17.60
N GLY A 36 26.00 3.62 -18.53
CA GLY A 36 25.32 4.15 -19.70
C GLY A 36 24.19 5.05 -19.21
N LYS A 37 24.08 6.25 -19.78
CA LYS A 37 22.99 7.17 -19.50
C LYS A 37 21.67 6.46 -19.76
N ASN A 38 21.03 5.94 -18.72
CA ASN A 38 19.66 5.47 -18.81
C ASN A 38 18.84 6.70 -19.20
N VAL A 39 18.30 6.71 -20.42
CA VAL A 39 17.26 7.64 -20.82
C VAL A 39 16.08 7.34 -19.90
N VAL A 40 15.97 8.11 -18.81
CA VAL A 40 14.76 8.12 -17.99
C VAL A 40 13.68 8.64 -18.92
N PRO A 41 12.63 7.87 -19.23
CA PRO A 41 11.50 8.41 -19.95
C PRO A 41 11.07 9.68 -19.23
N GLY A 42 10.83 10.77 -19.97
CA GLY A 42 10.33 12.01 -19.39
C GLY A 42 9.11 11.72 -18.49
N PRO A 43 8.81 12.58 -17.51
CA PRO A 43 7.65 12.37 -16.65
C PRO A 43 6.44 12.12 -17.54
N ILE A 44 5.88 10.91 -17.47
CA ILE A 44 4.56 10.64 -18.02
C ILE A 44 3.65 11.48 -17.14
N ASP A 45 3.16 12.57 -17.68
CA ASP A 45 2.22 13.46 -17.00
C ASP A 45 0.92 12.69 -16.84
N CYS A 46 0.77 11.99 -15.71
CA CYS A 46 -0.39 11.17 -15.44
C CYS A 46 -1.49 12.08 -14.89
N GLY A 47 -2.40 12.51 -15.77
CA GLY A 47 -3.55 13.37 -15.43
C GLY A 47 -4.56 12.78 -14.42
N LEU A 48 -4.25 11.61 -13.83
CA LEU A 48 -5.11 10.92 -12.87
C LEU A 48 -5.38 11.75 -11.61
N ALA A 49 -4.43 12.61 -11.22
CA ALA A 49 -4.62 13.48 -10.06
C ALA A 49 -5.73 14.52 -10.35
N GLU A 50 -5.71 15.12 -11.55
CA GLU A 50 -6.73 16.04 -12.03
C GLU A 50 -8.10 15.34 -12.14
N LEU A 51 -8.15 14.09 -12.63
CA LEU A 51 -9.39 13.30 -12.63
C LEU A 51 -9.95 13.06 -11.22
N CYS A 52 -9.09 12.73 -10.25
CA CYS A 52 -9.55 12.58 -8.87
C CYS A 52 -10.10 13.89 -8.31
N GLU A 53 -9.49 15.03 -8.62
CA GLU A 53 -10.00 16.35 -8.20
C GLU A 53 -11.36 16.68 -8.83
N MET A 54 -11.61 16.26 -10.07
CA MET A 54 -12.94 16.40 -10.69
C MET A 54 -14.03 15.66 -9.91
N ALA A 55 -13.69 14.61 -9.15
CA ALA A 55 -14.65 13.91 -8.29
C ALA A 55 -15.37 14.87 -7.31
N LYS A 56 -14.69 15.95 -6.87
CA LYS A 56 -15.25 16.95 -5.94
C LYS A 56 -16.38 17.80 -6.54
N GLN A 57 -16.46 17.85 -7.86
CA GLN A 57 -17.44 18.67 -8.59
C GLN A 57 -18.75 17.92 -8.82
N PHE A 58 -18.78 16.60 -8.62
CA PHE A 58 -20.02 15.85 -8.71
C PHE A 58 -20.82 16.02 -7.42
N PRO A 59 -22.14 16.27 -7.53
CA PRO A 59 -22.99 16.34 -6.35
C PRO A 59 -22.85 15.05 -5.54
N ALA A 60 -22.80 15.18 -4.21
CA ALA A 60 -22.86 14.02 -3.32
C ALA A 60 -24.04 13.17 -3.77
N VAL A 61 -23.77 11.92 -4.16
CA VAL A 61 -24.76 10.99 -4.71
C VAL A 61 -25.91 10.95 -3.70
N ASN A 62 -27.07 11.50 -4.07
CA ASN A 62 -28.30 11.34 -3.29
C ASN A 62 -28.56 9.84 -3.17
N ASP A 63 -29.07 9.38 -2.02
CA ASP A 63 -29.41 7.98 -1.71
C ASP A 63 -30.43 7.30 -2.67
N GLY A 64 -30.80 7.97 -3.77
CA GLY A 64 -31.68 7.43 -4.81
C GLY A 64 -30.91 6.72 -5.92
N ASP A 65 -31.19 5.43 -6.10
CA ASP A 65 -31.18 4.59 -7.32
C ASP A 65 -30.04 4.74 -8.36
N HIS A 66 -28.89 5.31 -8.02
CA HIS A 66 -27.72 5.27 -8.90
C HIS A 66 -26.95 3.96 -8.74
N GLN A 67 -26.58 3.37 -9.88
CA GLN A 67 -25.88 2.10 -9.97
C GLN A 67 -24.51 2.20 -9.27
N ALA A 68 -24.40 1.61 -8.08
CA ALA A 68 -23.17 1.67 -7.27
C ALA A 68 -21.94 1.00 -7.92
N VAL A 69 -22.15 0.25 -9.01
CA VAL A 69 -21.13 -0.56 -9.67
C VAL A 69 -21.24 -0.50 -11.18
N ASN A 70 -20.15 -0.13 -11.84
CA ASN A 70 -19.97 -0.31 -13.28
C ASN A 70 -19.18 -1.60 -13.55
N VAL A 71 -19.66 -2.46 -14.46
CA VAL A 71 -18.97 -3.69 -14.84
C VAL A 71 -18.33 -3.48 -16.20
N LEU A 72 -17.01 -3.70 -16.29
CA LEU A 72 -16.30 -3.60 -17.56
C LEU A 72 -16.74 -4.74 -18.49
N ASP A 73 -17.30 -4.40 -19.65
CA ASP A 73 -17.56 -5.33 -20.74
C ASP A 73 -16.41 -5.31 -21.77
N ASP A 74 -16.41 -6.22 -22.74
CA ASP A 74 -15.24 -6.45 -23.62
C ASP A 74 -14.95 -5.31 -24.62
N GLU A 75 -15.88 -4.37 -24.83
CA GLU A 75 -15.78 -3.28 -25.83
C GLU A 75 -16.21 -1.89 -25.29
N THR A 76 -16.18 -1.65 -23.98
CA THR A 76 -16.72 -0.39 -23.43
C THR A 76 -15.65 0.68 -23.22
N THR A 77 -15.72 1.76 -24.01
CA THR A 77 -15.29 3.09 -23.55
C THR A 77 -16.22 3.52 -22.43
N VAL A 78 -15.80 3.37 -21.19
CA VAL A 78 -16.56 3.87 -20.05
C VAL A 78 -16.46 5.40 -20.00
N PRO A 79 -17.57 6.14 -19.95
CA PRO A 79 -17.53 7.58 -19.73
C PRO A 79 -16.75 7.93 -18.46
N GLU A 80 -15.85 8.90 -18.51
CA GLU A 80 -14.98 9.25 -17.37
C GLU A 80 -15.79 9.63 -16.11
N GLN A 81 -17.00 10.16 -16.30
CA GLN A 81 -17.95 10.51 -15.23
C GLN A 81 -18.46 9.29 -14.44
N ASP A 82 -18.60 8.13 -15.08
CA ASP A 82 -19.04 6.90 -14.41
C ASP A 82 -17.93 6.30 -13.54
N LEU A 83 -16.66 6.48 -13.95
CA LEU A 83 -15.50 5.99 -13.21
C LEU A 83 -15.24 6.77 -11.91
N LEU A 84 -15.68 8.03 -11.87
CA LEU A 84 -15.54 8.92 -10.71
C LEU A 84 -16.67 8.78 -9.69
N SER A 85 -17.83 8.27 -10.12
CA SER A 85 -19.07 8.22 -9.34
C SER A 85 -19.41 6.83 -8.79
N CYS A 86 -18.83 5.75 -9.33
CA CYS A 86 -19.10 4.39 -8.88
C CYS A 86 -17.88 3.47 -8.92
N VAL A 87 -17.96 2.31 -8.25
CA VAL A 87 -16.89 1.31 -8.28
C VAL A 87 -16.92 0.59 -9.62
N THR A 88 -15.77 0.49 -10.29
CA THR A 88 -15.63 -0.23 -11.55
C THR A 88 -15.08 -1.64 -11.29
N GLU A 89 -15.73 -2.67 -11.82
CA GLU A 89 -15.37 -4.08 -11.65
C GLU A 89 -14.90 -4.73 -12.97
N ASN A 90 -13.75 -5.38 -12.94
CA ASN A 90 -13.38 -6.41 -13.89
C ASN A 90 -13.70 -7.80 -13.30
N LYS A 91 -14.88 -8.34 -13.63
CA LYS A 91 -15.29 -9.71 -13.21
C LYS A 91 -14.65 -10.82 -14.04
N SER A 92 -13.98 -10.48 -15.14
CA SER A 92 -13.40 -11.46 -16.04
C SER A 92 -12.19 -12.18 -15.44
N ASN A 93 -11.87 -13.35 -16.00
CA ASN A 93 -10.63 -14.08 -15.77
C ASN A 93 -9.45 -13.50 -16.58
N CYS A 94 -9.68 -12.55 -17.48
CA CYS A 94 -8.65 -11.85 -18.24
C CYS A 94 -8.51 -10.37 -17.80
N ALA A 95 -7.33 -9.80 -18.06
CA ALA A 95 -7.10 -8.38 -17.83
C ALA A 95 -7.85 -7.58 -18.91
N LYS A 96 -8.41 -6.43 -18.53
CA LYS A 96 -9.12 -5.53 -19.44
C LYS A 96 -8.34 -4.23 -19.61
N ILE A 97 -8.46 -3.60 -20.78
CA ILE A 97 -7.88 -2.29 -21.03
C ILE A 97 -8.98 -1.24 -20.93
N VAL A 98 -8.74 -0.20 -20.14
CA VAL A 98 -9.59 1.01 -20.10
C VAL A 98 -8.79 2.19 -20.62
N VAL A 99 -9.44 3.13 -21.28
CA VAL A 99 -8.81 4.36 -21.77
C VAL A 99 -9.26 5.51 -20.87
N LEU A 100 -8.32 6.16 -20.18
CA LEU A 100 -8.57 7.33 -19.32
C LEU A 100 -7.67 8.47 -19.80
N MET A 101 -8.24 9.64 -20.09
CA MET A 101 -7.49 10.79 -20.62
C MET A 101 -6.60 10.45 -21.83
N GLY A 102 -7.09 9.60 -22.72
CA GLY A 102 -6.33 9.16 -23.90
C GLY A 102 -5.17 8.19 -23.60
N GLN A 103 -4.98 7.77 -22.35
CA GLN A 103 -3.98 6.78 -21.94
C GLN A 103 -4.64 5.42 -21.69
N LYS A 104 -3.95 4.33 -22.06
CA LYS A 104 -4.41 2.95 -21.85
C LYS A 104 -3.95 2.45 -20.48
N TYR A 105 -4.89 1.98 -19.68
CA TYR A 105 -4.65 1.38 -18.36
C TYR A 105 -5.09 -0.09 -18.36
N LEU A 106 -4.30 -0.93 -17.70
CA LEU A 106 -4.62 -2.34 -17.52
C LEU A 106 -5.34 -2.55 -16.19
N VAL A 107 -6.54 -3.11 -16.25
CA VAL A 107 -7.33 -3.51 -15.09
C VAL A 107 -7.17 -5.03 -14.90
N PRO A 108 -6.54 -5.49 -13.80
CA PRO A 108 -6.30 -6.91 -13.57
C PRO A 108 -7.58 -7.77 -13.56
N PRO A 109 -7.48 -9.07 -13.86
CA PRO A 109 -8.59 -10.00 -13.67
C PRO A 109 -9.13 -9.96 -12.24
N LYS A 110 -10.44 -10.16 -12.08
CA LYS A 110 -11.11 -10.26 -10.76
C LYS A 110 -10.78 -9.11 -9.81
N SER A 111 -10.67 -7.90 -10.35
CA SER A 111 -10.32 -6.70 -9.60
C SER A 111 -11.39 -5.63 -9.72
N SER A 112 -11.36 -4.68 -8.80
CA SER A 112 -12.23 -3.52 -8.80
C SER A 112 -11.44 -2.29 -8.42
N PHE A 113 -11.78 -1.14 -8.97
CA PHE A 113 -11.17 0.13 -8.61
C PHE A 113 -12.23 1.23 -8.52
N LEU A 114 -11.91 2.27 -7.74
CA LEU A 114 -12.63 3.52 -7.70
C LEU A 114 -11.60 4.62 -7.96
N LEU A 115 -11.85 5.46 -8.95
CA LEU A 115 -11.07 6.68 -9.16
C LEU A 115 -11.80 7.80 -8.44
N SER A 116 -11.24 8.35 -7.35
CA SER A 116 -11.93 9.38 -6.59
C SER A 116 -10.97 10.17 -5.71
N ASP A 117 -11.36 11.38 -5.33
CA ASP A 117 -10.72 12.08 -4.22
C ASP A 117 -11.05 11.39 -2.89
N ILE A 118 -10.09 11.39 -1.97
CA ILE A 118 -10.25 10.74 -0.66
C ILE A 118 -11.37 11.36 0.20
N SER A 119 -11.78 12.60 -0.07
CA SER A 119 -12.94 13.23 0.58
C SER A 119 -14.28 12.74 0.02
N CYS A 120 -14.27 12.04 -1.12
CA CYS A 120 -15.44 11.58 -1.87
C CYS A 120 -15.58 10.04 -1.83
N LEU A 121 -15.40 9.41 -0.68
CA LEU A 121 -15.42 7.93 -0.55
C LEU A 121 -16.82 7.30 -0.46
N GLN A 122 -17.90 8.07 -0.62
CA GLN A 122 -19.27 7.55 -0.58
C GLN A 122 -19.53 6.39 -1.57
N PRO A 123 -19.04 6.42 -2.82
CA PRO A 123 -19.21 5.28 -3.74
C PRO A 123 -18.60 3.98 -3.19
N LEU A 124 -17.47 4.06 -2.49
CA LEU A 124 -16.83 2.90 -1.87
C LEU A 124 -17.64 2.36 -0.69
N LEU A 125 -18.32 3.23 0.07
CA LEU A 125 -19.21 2.83 1.15
C LEU A 125 -20.51 2.20 0.61
N ASN A 126 -21.07 2.78 -0.44
CA ASN A 126 -22.29 2.29 -1.11
C ASN A 126 -22.08 0.95 -1.83
N TYR A 127 -20.83 0.61 -2.14
CA TYR A 127 -20.46 -0.71 -2.65
C TYR A 127 -20.66 -1.84 -1.64
N LYS A 128 -20.84 -1.53 -0.35
CA LYS A 128 -21.22 -2.46 0.74
C LYS A 128 -20.29 -3.68 0.90
N LYS A 129 -19.10 -3.69 0.28
CA LYS A 129 -18.07 -4.71 0.52
C LYS A 129 -17.27 -4.40 1.77
N LYS A 130 -16.90 -5.46 2.48
CA LYS A 130 -15.98 -5.41 3.62
C LYS A 130 -14.66 -6.08 3.24
N TYR A 131 -13.58 -5.59 3.82
CA TYR A 131 -12.22 -6.03 3.49
C TYR A 131 -11.55 -6.71 4.67
N ASP A 132 -10.98 -7.90 4.44
CA ASP A 132 -10.17 -8.62 5.43
C ASP A 132 -8.79 -7.99 5.63
N VAL A 133 -8.29 -7.28 4.60
CA VAL A 133 -7.01 -6.60 4.61
C VAL A 133 -7.17 -5.24 3.94
N ILE A 134 -6.75 -4.18 4.61
CA ILE A 134 -6.71 -2.82 4.09
C ILE A 134 -5.26 -2.33 4.11
N VAL A 135 -4.73 -1.99 2.94
CA VAL A 135 -3.37 -1.41 2.80
C VAL A 135 -3.49 0.06 2.42
N ILE A 136 -2.83 0.93 3.16
CA ILE A 136 -2.92 2.39 2.99
C ILE A 136 -1.51 2.96 2.82
N ASP A 137 -1.31 3.78 1.78
CA ASP A 137 -0.08 4.54 1.55
C ASP A 137 -0.41 6.03 1.45
N PRO A 138 -0.62 6.73 2.59
CA PRO A 138 -1.03 8.12 2.56
C PRO A 138 0.06 9.02 1.94
N PRO A 139 -0.32 10.08 1.21
CA PRO A 139 0.63 11.08 0.73
C PRO A 139 1.07 11.97 1.89
N TRP A 140 1.97 11.45 2.72
CA TRP A 140 2.46 12.11 3.91
C TRP A 140 3.07 13.47 3.62
N GLU A 141 2.75 14.47 4.45
CA GLU A 141 3.37 15.79 4.34
C GLU A 141 4.90 15.68 4.39
N ASN A 142 5.55 16.08 3.30
CA ASN A 142 7.01 16.11 3.22
C ASN A 142 7.53 17.24 2.31
N LYS A 143 8.77 17.68 2.56
CA LYS A 143 9.41 18.79 1.80
C LYS A 143 9.69 18.42 0.34
N SER A 144 9.72 17.13 -0.01
CA SER A 144 9.98 16.67 -1.36
C SER A 144 8.74 16.82 -2.23
N VAL A 145 7.60 16.35 -1.73
CA VAL A 145 6.26 16.46 -2.34
C VAL A 145 5.93 17.93 -2.57
N LYS A 146 6.08 18.78 -1.54
CA LYS A 146 5.89 20.24 -1.65
C LYS A 146 6.70 20.89 -2.77
N ARG A 147 7.91 20.39 -3.08
CA ARG A 147 8.76 20.93 -4.14
C ARG A 147 8.48 20.32 -5.52
N SER A 148 7.97 19.08 -5.55
CA SER A 148 7.72 18.36 -6.81
C SER A 148 6.44 18.78 -7.51
N ASN A 149 5.45 19.30 -6.76
CA ASN A 149 4.12 19.65 -7.23
C ASN A 149 3.37 18.54 -8.01
N ARG A 150 3.80 17.27 -7.87
CA ARG A 150 3.22 16.13 -8.61
C ARG A 150 1.87 15.67 -8.06
N TYR A 151 1.65 15.86 -6.77
CA TYR A 151 0.40 15.58 -6.06
C TYR A 151 0.40 16.30 -4.71
N SER A 152 -0.78 16.55 -4.16
CA SER A 152 -0.94 17.17 -2.84
C SER A 152 -0.67 16.19 -1.70
N TYR A 153 -0.49 16.70 -0.48
CA TYR A 153 -0.37 15.88 0.71
C TYR A 153 -1.68 15.90 1.51
N LEU A 154 -1.89 14.88 2.36
CA LEU A 154 -3.01 14.87 3.29
C LEU A 154 -2.54 15.30 4.69
N SER A 155 -3.33 16.15 5.34
CA SER A 155 -3.17 16.45 6.75
C SER A 155 -3.55 15.25 7.62
N SER A 156 -3.05 15.22 8.85
CA SER A 156 -3.42 14.20 9.85
C SER A 156 -4.95 14.12 10.06
N TRP A 157 -5.65 15.24 10.01
CA TRP A 157 -7.11 15.27 10.14
C TRP A 157 -7.80 14.62 8.93
N GLN A 158 -7.39 14.94 7.70
CA GLN A 158 -7.95 14.31 6.50
C GLN A 158 -7.71 12.80 6.47
N ILE A 159 -6.51 12.36 6.89
CA ILE A 159 -6.21 10.91 6.98
C ILE A 159 -7.17 10.24 7.98
N LYS A 160 -7.45 10.85 9.14
CA LYS A 160 -8.42 10.29 10.11
C LYS A 160 -9.83 10.10 9.53
N GLN A 161 -10.26 10.95 8.59
CA GLN A 161 -11.58 10.87 7.96
C GLN A 161 -11.77 9.66 7.04
N ILE A 162 -10.70 8.92 6.69
CA ILE A 162 -10.85 7.69 5.91
C ILE A 162 -11.69 6.69 6.74
N PRO A 163 -12.82 6.17 6.22
CA PRO A 163 -13.79 5.42 7.00
C PRO A 163 -13.39 3.94 7.16
N VAL A 164 -12.17 3.68 7.68
CA VAL A 164 -11.62 2.32 7.84
C VAL A 164 -12.56 1.42 8.64
N SER A 165 -13.14 1.91 9.73
CA SER A 165 -14.09 1.14 10.55
C SER A 165 -15.35 0.72 9.77
N ALA A 166 -15.77 1.51 8.77
CA ALA A 166 -16.91 1.19 7.92
C ALA A 166 -16.53 0.28 6.74
N LEU A 167 -15.25 0.16 6.38
CA LEU A 167 -14.78 -0.70 5.28
C LEU A 167 -14.24 -2.04 5.77
N ALA A 168 -13.76 -2.11 7.01
CA ALA A 168 -13.16 -3.30 7.59
C ALA A 168 -14.18 -4.41 7.88
N ALA A 169 -13.82 -5.64 7.53
CA ALA A 169 -14.45 -6.84 8.09
C ALA A 169 -14.02 -7.03 9.56
N PRO A 170 -14.72 -7.87 10.35
CA PRO A 170 -14.21 -8.29 11.66
C PRO A 170 -12.78 -8.84 11.55
N ASP A 171 -11.92 -8.51 12.51
CA ASP A 171 -10.52 -8.93 12.56
C ASP A 171 -9.65 -8.46 11.35
N CYS A 172 -10.12 -7.45 10.61
CA CYS A 172 -9.41 -6.88 9.46
C CYS A 172 -7.97 -6.45 9.82
N LEU A 173 -7.01 -6.87 9.00
CA LEU A 173 -5.63 -6.41 9.07
C LEU A 173 -5.49 -5.07 8.35
N VAL A 174 -5.11 -4.03 9.07
CA VAL A 174 -4.79 -2.71 8.54
C VAL A 174 -3.28 -2.57 8.46
N VAL A 175 -2.78 -2.24 7.27
CA VAL A 175 -1.35 -2.03 7.00
C VAL A 175 -1.16 -0.62 6.48
N THR A 176 -0.32 0.16 7.14
CA THR A 176 -0.07 1.56 6.76
C THR A 176 1.39 1.77 6.46
N TRP A 177 1.70 2.19 5.23
CA TRP A 177 3.03 2.68 4.88
C TRP A 177 3.28 4.02 5.54
N VAL A 178 4.44 4.16 6.19
CA VAL A 178 4.83 5.38 6.89
C VAL A 178 6.27 5.75 6.52
N THR A 179 6.49 7.04 6.26
CA THR A 179 7.85 7.56 6.10
C THR A 179 8.64 7.40 7.41
N ASN A 180 9.98 7.46 7.34
CA ASN A 180 10.86 7.45 8.52
C ASN A 180 10.75 8.67 9.45
N ARG A 181 9.77 9.56 9.25
CA ARG A 181 9.54 10.71 10.13
C ARG A 181 8.81 10.26 11.39
N GLN A 182 9.45 10.43 12.55
CA GLN A 182 8.88 10.01 13.83
C GLN A 182 7.51 10.64 14.14
N LYS A 183 7.25 11.86 13.67
CA LYS A 183 5.94 12.51 13.78
C LYS A 183 4.82 11.64 13.16
N HIS A 184 5.07 11.10 11.97
CA HIS A 184 4.08 10.29 11.26
C HIS A 184 3.93 8.90 11.89
N LEU A 185 5.04 8.30 12.35
CA LEU A 185 4.99 7.03 13.10
C LEU A 185 4.18 7.14 14.39
N ARG A 186 4.41 8.19 15.18
CA ARG A 186 3.63 8.46 16.40
C ARG A 186 2.17 8.72 16.09
N PHE A 187 1.89 9.57 15.10
CA PHE A 187 0.53 9.83 14.67
C PHE A 187 -0.23 8.54 14.31
N VAL A 188 0.40 7.63 13.55
CA VAL A 188 -0.26 6.37 13.19
C VAL A 188 -0.56 5.50 14.43
N ARG A 189 0.42 5.34 15.32
CA ARG A 189 0.29 4.49 16.52
C ARG A 189 -0.62 5.05 17.60
N ASP A 190 -0.42 6.32 17.91
CA ASP A 190 -0.92 6.94 19.13
C ASP A 190 -2.24 7.67 18.88
N GLU A 191 -2.59 7.96 17.62
CA GLU A 191 -3.80 8.71 17.27
C GLU A 191 -4.67 8.02 16.21
N LEU A 192 -4.09 7.64 15.06
CA LEU A 192 -4.87 7.16 13.91
C LEU A 192 -5.46 5.78 14.17
N TYR A 193 -4.63 4.84 14.60
CA TYR A 193 -5.08 3.47 14.88
C TYR A 193 -6.10 3.43 16.02
N PRO A 194 -5.87 4.10 17.17
CA PRO A 194 -6.90 4.25 18.20
C PRO A 194 -8.21 4.85 17.66
N HIS A 195 -8.14 5.89 16.82
CA HIS A 195 -9.32 6.51 16.22
C HIS A 195 -10.12 5.52 15.35
N TRP A 196 -9.45 4.65 14.60
CA TRP A 196 -10.09 3.62 13.78
C TRP A 196 -10.46 2.34 14.54
N SER A 197 -10.24 2.29 15.85
CA SER A 197 -10.37 1.07 16.67
C SER A 197 -9.46 -0.07 16.20
N VAL A 198 -8.25 0.28 15.77
CA VAL A 198 -7.20 -0.65 15.34
C VAL A 198 -6.18 -0.82 16.46
N LYS A 199 -5.90 -2.06 16.86
CA LYS A 199 -4.79 -2.39 17.76
C LYS A 199 -3.51 -2.54 16.94
N THR A 200 -2.47 -1.76 17.23
CA THR A 200 -1.14 -1.98 16.64
C THR A 200 -0.60 -3.35 17.03
N LEU A 201 -0.09 -4.09 16.04
CA LEU A 201 0.46 -5.43 16.20
C LEU A 201 1.97 -5.48 15.99
N ALA A 202 2.48 -4.84 14.93
CA ALA A 202 3.90 -4.92 14.57
C ALA A 202 4.38 -3.75 13.71
N GLU A 203 5.69 -3.53 13.70
CA GLU A 203 6.40 -2.67 12.75
C GLU A 203 7.24 -3.52 11.78
N TRP A 204 7.06 -3.37 10.46
CA TRP A 204 7.91 -3.99 9.44
C TRP A 204 8.73 -2.94 8.68
N HIS A 205 9.79 -3.37 8.01
CA HIS A 205 10.72 -2.49 7.31
C HIS A 205 10.93 -2.95 5.87
N TRP A 206 10.63 -2.09 4.91
CA TRP A 206 11.05 -2.28 3.53
C TRP A 206 12.40 -1.61 3.30
N VAL A 207 13.44 -2.42 3.16
CA VAL A 207 14.81 -2.01 2.87
C VAL A 207 15.06 -1.99 1.37
N LYS A 208 15.67 -0.91 0.90
CA LYS A 208 15.98 -0.64 -0.50
C LYS A 208 17.46 -0.90 -0.75
N ILE A 209 17.73 -1.83 -1.65
CA ILE A 209 19.09 -2.20 -2.07
C ILE A 209 19.30 -1.94 -3.57
N THR A 210 20.56 -1.89 -3.99
CA THR A 210 20.96 -1.93 -5.40
C THR A 210 20.89 -3.37 -5.92
N ARG A 211 21.07 -3.55 -7.23
CA ARG A 211 21.21 -4.88 -7.86
C ARG A 211 22.44 -5.67 -7.39
N TYR A 212 23.33 -5.01 -6.66
CA TYR A 212 24.55 -5.60 -6.08
C TYR A 212 24.40 -5.90 -4.59
N GLY A 213 23.22 -5.68 -4.00
CA GLY A 213 22.97 -5.94 -2.59
C GLY A 213 23.39 -4.83 -1.63
N GLU A 214 23.82 -3.67 -2.14
CA GLU A 214 24.22 -2.53 -1.33
C GLU A 214 23.02 -1.67 -0.97
N PHE A 215 23.01 -1.01 0.21
CA PHE A 215 21.95 -0.06 0.51
C PHE A 215 21.95 1.11 -0.49
N VAL A 216 20.77 1.53 -0.97
CA VAL A 216 20.67 2.68 -1.90
C VAL A 216 21.11 4.00 -1.27
N LEU A 217 21.15 4.06 0.06
CA LEU A 217 21.65 5.17 0.87
C LEU A 217 22.30 4.62 2.15
N PRO A 218 23.28 5.32 2.74
CA PRO A 218 23.83 4.93 4.03
C PRO A 218 22.74 4.85 5.11
N LEU A 219 22.75 3.79 5.92
CA LEU A 219 21.77 3.59 7.02
C LEU A 219 21.85 4.67 8.10
N ASP A 220 23.03 5.25 8.29
CA ASP A 220 23.33 6.32 9.24
C ASP A 220 22.90 7.71 8.74
N SER A 221 22.59 7.86 7.44
CA SER A 221 22.16 9.13 6.82
C SER A 221 21.11 9.89 7.64
N PHE A 222 21.38 11.16 7.93
CA PHE A 222 20.52 12.00 8.78
C PHE A 222 19.19 12.39 8.13
N HIS A 223 19.13 12.43 6.79
CA HIS A 223 17.97 12.99 6.08
C HIS A 223 17.05 11.93 5.47
N LYS A 224 17.62 10.97 4.74
CA LYS A 224 16.89 9.92 4.04
C LYS A 224 17.43 8.57 4.47
N LYS A 225 16.55 7.66 4.85
CA LYS A 225 16.90 6.29 5.19
C LYS A 225 16.74 5.39 3.96
N PRO A 226 17.56 4.33 3.82
CA PRO A 226 17.41 3.34 2.76
C PRO A 226 16.26 2.36 3.03
N TYR A 227 15.31 2.72 3.89
CA TYR A 227 14.15 1.88 4.18
C TYR A 227 12.90 2.74 4.36
N GLU A 228 11.74 2.10 4.37
CA GLU A 228 10.44 2.66 4.75
C GLU A 228 9.76 1.72 5.73
N VAL A 229 8.85 2.26 6.55
CA VAL A 229 8.20 1.51 7.63
C VAL A 229 6.79 1.11 7.21
N LEU A 230 6.36 -0.09 7.58
CA LEU A 230 4.96 -0.47 7.61
C LEU A 230 4.54 -0.64 9.08
N ILE A 231 3.42 -0.04 9.45
CA ILE A 231 2.76 -0.36 10.71
C ILE A 231 1.61 -1.30 10.39
N LEU A 232 1.53 -2.40 11.13
CA LEU A 232 0.48 -3.40 11.01
C LEU A 232 -0.39 -3.32 12.25
N GLY A 233 -1.70 -3.37 12.06
CA GLY A 233 -2.67 -3.39 13.14
C GLY A 233 -3.90 -4.21 12.77
N ARG A 234 -4.71 -4.56 13.76
CA ARG A 234 -5.96 -5.30 13.54
C ARG A 234 -7.14 -4.56 14.14
N VAL A 235 -8.21 -4.45 13.37
CA VAL A 235 -9.47 -3.86 13.83
C VAL A 235 -9.99 -4.69 15.00
N GLN A 236 -10.27 -4.03 16.12
CA GLN A 236 -10.85 -4.68 17.28
C GLN A 236 -12.34 -4.90 17.03
N GLY A 237 -12.76 -6.17 17.03
CA GLY A 237 -14.18 -6.53 17.06
C GLY A 237 -14.82 -6.25 18.42
N ASN A 238 -16.12 -6.52 18.55
CA ASN A 238 -16.81 -6.42 19.84
C ASN A 238 -16.16 -7.38 20.86
N ILE A 239 -15.90 -6.89 22.08
CA ILE A 239 -15.15 -7.59 23.14
C ILE A 239 -15.68 -9.02 23.39
N LYS A 240 -16.99 -9.23 23.19
CA LYS A 240 -17.64 -10.54 23.35
C LYS A 240 -17.24 -11.59 22.30
N GLU A 241 -16.87 -11.18 21.09
CA GLU A 241 -16.38 -12.07 20.03
C GLU A 241 -14.86 -12.30 20.12
N ALA A 242 -14.11 -11.29 20.58
CA ALA A 242 -12.66 -11.38 20.76
C ALA A 242 -12.26 -12.46 21.80
N LEU A 243 -13.05 -12.63 22.85
CA LEU A 243 -12.85 -13.65 23.89
C LEU A 243 -13.06 -15.09 23.39
N ARG A 244 -13.75 -15.29 22.27
CA ARG A 244 -13.99 -16.62 21.67
C ARG A 244 -12.99 -16.99 20.57
N LYS A 245 -12.23 -16.03 20.06
CA LYS A 245 -11.35 -16.18 18.89
C LYS A 245 -9.85 -16.03 19.18
N SER A 246 -9.46 -15.72 20.42
CA SER A 246 -8.06 -15.40 20.73
C SER A 246 -7.08 -16.57 20.56
N GLU A 247 -7.56 -17.80 20.41
CA GLU A 247 -6.72 -19.00 20.35
C GLU A 247 -6.17 -19.32 18.94
N ASP A 248 -6.77 -18.80 17.85
CA ASP A 248 -6.44 -19.24 16.49
C ASP A 248 -5.58 -18.26 15.65
N VAL A 249 -5.29 -17.05 16.16
CA VAL A 249 -4.61 -16.02 15.35
C VAL A 249 -3.11 -16.00 15.64
N LEU A 250 -2.31 -16.42 14.65
CA LEU A 250 -0.85 -16.39 14.74
C LEU A 250 -0.32 -14.98 15.07
N PRO A 251 0.72 -14.88 15.93
CA PRO A 251 1.34 -13.60 16.24
C PRO A 251 1.97 -13.02 14.97
N VAL A 252 1.72 -11.73 14.72
CA VAL A 252 2.40 -11.01 13.65
C VAL A 252 3.84 -10.76 14.10
N PRO A 253 4.86 -11.17 13.33
CA PRO A 253 6.25 -10.99 13.74
C PRO A 253 6.60 -9.50 13.81
N GLU A 254 7.20 -9.11 14.93
CA GLU A 254 7.77 -7.77 15.09
C GLU A 254 9.03 -7.63 14.22
N HIS A 255 9.22 -6.45 13.63
CA HIS A 255 10.40 -6.09 12.85
C HIS A 255 10.70 -6.99 11.63
N LYS A 256 9.69 -7.48 10.89
CA LYS A 256 9.98 -8.22 9.64
C LYS A 256 10.64 -7.33 8.58
N LEU A 257 11.66 -7.86 7.89
CA LEU A 257 12.32 -7.18 6.77
C LEU A 257 11.74 -7.61 5.43
N ILE A 258 11.53 -6.63 4.56
CA ILE A 258 11.29 -6.81 3.13
C ILE A 258 12.48 -6.17 2.44
N VAL A 259 13.30 -6.92 1.71
CA VAL A 259 14.45 -6.38 0.98
C VAL A 259 14.15 -6.44 -0.51
N SER A 260 14.26 -5.32 -1.22
CA SER A 260 14.10 -5.32 -2.67
C SER A 260 14.84 -4.16 -3.34
N ILE A 261 15.04 -4.29 -4.65
CA ILE A 261 15.47 -3.19 -5.50
C ILE A 261 14.26 -2.27 -5.71
N PRO A 262 14.36 -0.96 -5.44
CA PRO A 262 13.24 -0.06 -5.68
C PRO A 262 12.97 0.08 -7.18
N CYS A 263 11.70 0.25 -7.54
CA CYS A 263 11.32 0.59 -8.90
C CYS A 263 11.91 1.95 -9.30
N SER A 264 12.16 2.15 -10.60
CA SER A 264 12.50 3.46 -11.15
C SER A 264 11.34 4.45 -11.02
N LEU A 265 10.09 3.96 -10.96
CA LEU A 265 8.91 4.76 -10.70
C LEU A 265 8.87 5.22 -9.25
N HIS A 266 8.78 6.54 -9.06
CA HIS A 266 8.75 7.17 -7.74
C HIS A 266 7.55 6.67 -6.91
N SER A 267 7.75 6.52 -5.60
CA SER A 267 6.74 6.07 -4.63
C SER A 267 6.23 4.63 -4.81
N HIS A 268 6.66 3.89 -5.83
CA HIS A 268 6.19 2.52 -6.04
C HIS A 268 6.72 1.57 -4.97
N LYS A 269 5.80 0.97 -4.22
CA LYS A 269 6.09 0.03 -3.12
C LYS A 269 6.22 -1.41 -3.64
N PRO A 270 6.96 -2.30 -2.96
CA PRO A 270 7.04 -3.68 -3.36
C PRO A 270 5.69 -4.38 -3.14
N PRO A 271 5.34 -5.38 -3.97
CA PRO A 271 4.15 -6.19 -3.74
C PRO A 271 4.15 -6.83 -2.34
N LEU A 272 3.03 -6.67 -1.63
CA LEU A 272 2.81 -7.24 -0.30
C LEU A 272 1.97 -8.52 -0.31
N THR A 273 1.34 -8.86 -1.43
CA THR A 273 0.30 -9.90 -1.54
C THR A 273 0.71 -11.23 -0.93
N VAL A 274 1.87 -11.77 -1.30
CA VAL A 274 2.36 -13.05 -0.78
C VAL A 274 2.53 -12.98 0.75
N LYS A 275 3.08 -11.87 1.26
CA LYS A 275 3.41 -11.70 2.68
C LYS A 275 2.19 -11.49 3.55
N LEU A 276 1.18 -10.78 3.06
CA LEU A 276 -0.05 -10.49 3.80
C LEU A 276 -1.05 -11.66 3.78
N THR A 277 -0.98 -12.53 2.76
CA THR A 277 -1.86 -13.71 2.67
C THR A 277 -1.62 -14.68 3.83
N TYR A 278 -0.36 -14.82 4.29
CA TYR A 278 -0.03 -15.62 5.48
C TYR A 278 -0.62 -15.05 6.77
N LEU A 279 -0.75 -13.72 6.86
CA LEU A 279 -1.34 -13.08 8.04
C LEU A 279 -2.88 -13.13 8.04
N ARG A 280 -3.48 -13.63 6.96
CA ARG A 280 -4.93 -13.80 6.77
C ARG A 280 -5.46 -15.18 7.20
N ARG A 281 -4.62 -16.24 7.20
CA ARG A 281 -4.99 -17.62 7.61
C ARG A 281 -4.40 -17.87 9.00
N TRP A 282 -5.16 -18.20 10.04
CA TRP A 282 -5.91 -19.45 10.16
C TRP A 282 -7.13 -19.34 11.09
N GLY A 283 -8.26 -19.87 10.61
CA GLY A 283 -9.30 -20.56 11.37
C GLY A 283 -9.73 -21.71 10.45
N ASN A 284 -9.33 -22.94 10.78
CA ASN A 284 -9.51 -24.19 10.02
C ASN A 284 -8.77 -24.37 8.66
N ARG A 285 -7.50 -24.83 8.70
CA ARG A 285 -6.99 -26.08 8.06
C ARG A 285 -5.46 -26.11 7.92
N SER A 286 -4.88 -27.22 8.38
CA SER A 286 -3.50 -27.70 8.22
C SER A 286 -3.01 -27.71 6.79
N VAL A 287 -2.00 -26.90 6.52
CA VAL A 287 -0.98 -27.18 5.50
C VAL A 287 0.35 -26.66 6.03
N ASP A 288 1.26 -27.59 6.25
CA ASP A 288 2.70 -27.38 6.42
C ASP A 288 3.27 -26.63 5.19
N GLU A 289 4.18 -25.68 5.42
CA GLU A 289 5.47 -25.55 4.70
C GLU A 289 6.07 -24.15 4.86
N GLU A 290 7.34 -24.15 5.29
CA GLU A 290 8.30 -23.05 5.31
C GLU A 290 8.51 -22.48 3.91
N PHE A 291 8.49 -21.15 3.69
CA PHE A 291 9.28 -20.54 2.59
C PHE A 291 9.65 -19.07 2.86
N LEU A 292 10.90 -18.75 2.47
CA LEU A 292 11.68 -17.51 2.59
C LEU A 292 11.05 -16.26 1.95
#